data_AF-A0AAV0KVM2-F1
#
_entry.id   AF-A0AAV0KVM2-F1
#
_cell.length_a   1.000
_cell.length_b   1.000
_cell.length_c   1.000
_cell.angle_alpha   90.00
_cell.angle_beta   90.00
_cell.angle_gamma   90.00
#
_symmetry.space_group_name_H-M   'P 1'
#
loop_
_entity.id
_entity.type
_entity.pdbx_description
1 polymer ?
#
loop_
_entity_poly.entity_id
_entity_poly.type
_entity_poly.pdbx_seq_one_letter_code
_entity_poly.pdbx_strand_id
1 'polypeptide(L)'
;MEATTPHAMIEEWEYFKNGFWGRNSKLIEYLDRECLEHKEKWACAYTNNIFHIGNTSTNRVESAHSTLKAWLNTSTGGVDTLFLSWHDSIGGQVIEIRKELETCRTKTFKGAYGPPYDVIRGSVSLYALELMFVEGKKTPSECDCVIGRTHGLPCSCRINSFKGAGDHFQITHLAPFWSTLDYANPHDARRFEDNDANDLQIYHELVAEVCRRGPSAVRAAKVALMSKLYPEEEGLREPRVSTKAKGRPPKRENARDPSWHEHAAARQGRRSTRRKTSTSDDTVLY
;
A
#
# COMPACT_ATOMS: atom_id res chain seq x y z
N MET A 1 -6.99 -18.55 -11.37
CA MET A 1 -6.90 -20.01 -11.45
C MET A 1 -6.74 -20.51 -10.04
N GLU A 2 -7.75 -21.20 -9.54
CA GLU A 2 -7.73 -21.81 -8.19
C GLU A 2 -7.15 -23.23 -8.24
N ALA A 3 -6.88 -23.74 -9.45
CA ALA A 3 -6.20 -25.01 -9.68
C ALA A 3 -5.00 -25.22 -8.75
N THR A 4 -5.09 -26.25 -7.94
CA THR A 4 -4.08 -26.65 -6.95
C THR A 4 -3.06 -27.64 -7.52
N THR A 5 -3.24 -28.09 -8.76
CA THR A 5 -2.30 -29.00 -9.45
C THR A 5 -1.88 -28.44 -10.81
N PRO A 6 -0.65 -28.74 -11.29
CA PRO A 6 -0.20 -28.29 -12.61
C PRO A 6 -1.11 -28.77 -13.74
N HIS A 7 -1.65 -29.98 -13.65
CA HIS A 7 -2.54 -30.53 -14.65
C HIS A 7 -3.86 -29.74 -14.72
N ALA A 8 -4.52 -29.52 -13.58
CA ALA A 8 -5.74 -28.72 -13.52
C ALA A 8 -5.50 -27.27 -13.99
N MET A 9 -4.33 -26.71 -13.74
CA MET A 9 -3.97 -25.37 -14.23
C MET A 9 -3.90 -25.35 -15.76
N ILE A 10 -3.32 -26.38 -16.38
CA ILE A 10 -3.26 -26.49 -17.84
C ILE A 10 -4.68 -26.62 -18.41
N GLU A 11 -5.54 -27.43 -17.80
CA GLU A 11 -6.94 -27.56 -18.22
C GLU A 11 -7.71 -26.23 -18.09
N GLU A 12 -7.58 -25.52 -16.98
CA GLU A 12 -8.16 -24.19 -16.78
C GLU A 12 -7.63 -23.18 -17.81
N TRP A 13 -6.33 -23.24 -18.15
CA TRP A 13 -5.73 -22.40 -19.18
C TRP A 13 -6.29 -22.70 -20.57
N GLU A 14 -6.40 -23.97 -20.96
CA GLU A 14 -6.99 -24.36 -22.24
C GLU A 14 -8.46 -23.97 -22.33
N TYR A 15 -9.22 -24.12 -21.23
CA TYR A 15 -10.59 -23.64 -21.17
C TYR A 15 -10.67 -22.12 -21.33
N PHE A 16 -9.80 -21.37 -20.67
CA PHE A 16 -9.73 -19.91 -20.78
C PHE A 16 -9.38 -19.46 -22.20
N LYS A 17 -8.39 -20.11 -22.81
CA LYS A 17 -7.89 -19.84 -24.17
C LYS A 17 -8.93 -20.14 -25.23
N ASN A 18 -9.66 -21.26 -25.10
CA ASN A 18 -10.69 -21.66 -26.07
C ASN A 18 -12.07 -21.05 -25.76
N GLY A 19 -12.19 -20.34 -24.64
CA GLY A 19 -13.42 -19.71 -24.18
C GLY A 19 -13.65 -18.30 -24.73
N PHE A 20 -14.39 -17.50 -23.95
CA PHE A 20 -14.77 -16.13 -24.31
C PHE A 20 -13.59 -15.23 -24.68
N TRP A 21 -12.48 -15.36 -23.95
CA TRP A 21 -11.27 -14.54 -24.12
C TRP A 21 -10.41 -14.95 -25.31
N GLY A 22 -10.60 -16.17 -25.84
CA GLY A 22 -9.88 -16.69 -27.02
C GLY A 22 -10.03 -15.84 -28.27
N ARG A 23 -11.12 -15.08 -28.36
CA ARG A 23 -11.38 -14.15 -29.49
C ARG A 23 -10.39 -12.99 -29.52
N ASN A 24 -9.73 -12.66 -28.41
CA ASN A 24 -8.72 -11.62 -28.35
C ASN A 24 -7.32 -12.23 -28.47
N SER A 25 -6.91 -12.53 -29.71
CA SER A 25 -5.62 -13.17 -30.00
C SER A 25 -4.42 -12.43 -29.40
N LYS A 26 -4.44 -11.09 -29.37
CA LYS A 26 -3.34 -10.29 -28.80
C LYS A 26 -3.22 -10.45 -27.30
N LEU A 27 -4.36 -10.50 -26.59
CA LEU A 27 -4.37 -10.73 -25.15
C LEU A 27 -3.86 -12.14 -24.83
N ILE A 28 -4.34 -13.15 -25.55
CA ILE A 28 -3.90 -14.54 -25.35
C ILE A 28 -2.40 -14.66 -25.62
N GLU A 29 -1.89 -14.10 -26.72
CA GLU A 29 -0.45 -14.10 -27.04
C GLU A 29 0.38 -13.43 -25.93
N TYR A 30 -0.07 -12.29 -25.41
CA TYR A 30 0.59 -11.62 -24.29
C TYR A 30 0.60 -12.48 -23.02
N LEU A 31 -0.54 -13.04 -22.64
CA LEU A 31 -0.65 -13.86 -21.43
C LEU A 31 0.17 -15.14 -21.54
N ASP A 32 0.21 -15.76 -22.72
CA ASP A 32 0.99 -16.98 -22.98
C ASP A 32 2.49 -16.70 -22.91
N ARG A 33 2.95 -15.59 -23.51
CA ARG A 33 4.37 -15.24 -23.53
C ARG A 33 4.87 -14.66 -22.21
N GLU A 34 4.17 -13.67 -21.67
CA GLU A 34 4.68 -12.85 -20.55
C GLU A 34 4.21 -13.35 -19.18
N CYS A 35 2.99 -13.89 -19.08
CA CYS A 35 2.43 -14.30 -17.79
C CYS A 35 2.67 -15.79 -17.49
N LEU A 36 2.44 -16.67 -18.45
CA LEU A 36 2.59 -18.12 -18.25
C LEU A 36 4.03 -18.58 -18.11
N GLU A 37 4.99 -17.87 -18.71
CA GLU A 37 6.42 -18.09 -18.45
C GLU A 37 6.72 -17.98 -16.94
N HIS A 38 6.02 -17.09 -16.26
CA HIS A 38 6.16 -16.84 -14.83
C HIS A 38 5.07 -17.49 -13.97
N LYS A 39 4.38 -18.53 -14.47
CA LYS A 39 3.30 -19.23 -13.74
C LYS A 39 3.69 -19.66 -12.32
N GLU A 40 4.95 -19.99 -12.09
CA GLU A 40 5.44 -20.41 -10.77
C GLU A 40 5.37 -19.31 -9.71
N LYS A 41 5.25 -18.04 -10.13
CA LYS A 41 5.15 -16.89 -9.25
C LYS A 41 3.72 -16.57 -8.80
N TRP A 42 2.70 -17.08 -9.48
CA TRP A 42 1.30 -16.65 -9.24
C TRP A 42 0.27 -17.78 -9.27
N ALA A 43 0.51 -18.90 -9.96
CA ALA A 43 -0.44 -19.99 -10.03
C ALA A 43 -0.40 -20.83 -8.74
N CYS A 44 -1.56 -21.03 -8.10
CA CYS A 44 -1.71 -21.77 -6.85
C CYS A 44 -1.05 -23.16 -6.90
N ALA A 45 -1.15 -23.85 -8.03
CA ALA A 45 -0.48 -25.13 -8.28
C ALA A 45 1.03 -25.14 -7.95
N TYR A 46 1.70 -24.01 -8.09
CA TYR A 46 3.13 -23.85 -7.81
C TYR A 46 3.35 -23.07 -6.51
N THR A 47 2.64 -21.96 -6.31
CA THR A 47 2.82 -21.10 -5.13
C THR A 47 2.44 -21.80 -3.82
N ASN A 48 1.53 -22.78 -3.84
CA ASN A 48 1.19 -23.62 -2.68
C ASN A 48 2.36 -24.50 -2.17
N ASN A 49 3.49 -24.49 -2.87
CA ASN A 49 4.73 -25.18 -2.49
C ASN A 49 5.86 -24.22 -2.10
N ILE A 50 5.60 -22.91 -2.06
CA ILE A 50 6.58 -21.87 -1.77
C ILE A 50 6.18 -21.17 -0.47
N PHE A 51 7.16 -20.84 0.37
CA PHE A 51 6.93 -20.07 1.59
C PHE A 51 6.69 -18.59 1.27
N HIS A 52 5.45 -18.11 1.44
CA HIS A 52 5.04 -16.74 1.07
C HIS A 52 4.10 -16.07 2.09
N ILE A 53 3.75 -16.74 3.19
CA ILE A 53 3.03 -16.17 4.34
C ILE A 53 1.70 -15.49 3.92
N GLY A 54 0.98 -16.10 2.98
CA GLY A 54 -0.29 -15.58 2.48
C GLY A 54 -0.19 -14.35 1.56
N ASN A 55 1.02 -13.91 1.21
CA ASN A 55 1.22 -12.82 0.25
C ASN A 55 1.09 -13.32 -1.20
N THR A 56 -0.15 -13.57 -1.63
CA THR A 56 -0.47 -14.07 -2.98
C THR A 56 -1.16 -13.03 -3.87
N SER A 57 -1.41 -11.82 -3.35
CA SER A 57 -2.10 -10.76 -4.08
C SER A 57 -1.37 -9.43 -3.96
N THR A 58 -1.51 -8.60 -4.99
CA THR A 58 -0.99 -7.22 -5.00
C THR A 58 -1.89 -6.25 -4.23
N ASN A 59 -2.97 -6.72 -3.61
CA ASN A 59 -3.98 -5.89 -2.92
C ASN A 59 -3.37 -4.93 -1.89
N ARG A 60 -2.37 -5.38 -1.11
CA ARG A 60 -1.70 -4.51 -0.12
C ARG A 60 -0.94 -3.37 -0.80
N VAL A 61 -0.18 -3.69 -1.86
CA VAL A 61 0.59 -2.71 -2.64
C VAL A 61 -0.34 -1.75 -3.36
N GLU A 62 -1.40 -2.27 -3.99
CA GLU A 62 -2.39 -1.47 -4.70
C GLU A 62 -3.18 -0.56 -3.77
N SER A 63 -3.55 -1.04 -2.58
CA SER A 63 -4.19 -0.22 -1.55
C SER A 63 -3.27 0.92 -1.09
N ALA A 64 -2.00 0.61 -0.78
CA ALA A 64 -1.01 1.62 -0.43
C ALA A 64 -0.80 2.66 -1.54
N HIS A 65 -0.68 2.20 -2.80
CA HIS A 65 -0.61 3.07 -3.97
C HIS A 65 -1.87 3.92 -4.15
N SER A 66 -3.05 3.35 -3.91
CA SER A 66 -4.32 4.07 -4.00
C SER A 66 -4.39 5.18 -2.95
N THR A 67 -4.04 4.87 -1.70
CA THR A 67 -3.95 5.85 -0.60
C THR A 67 -2.97 6.96 -0.94
N LEU A 68 -1.77 6.63 -1.43
CA LEU A 68 -0.78 7.63 -1.86
C LEU A 68 -1.32 8.51 -2.99
N LYS A 69 -1.91 7.92 -4.04
CA LYS A 69 -2.49 8.67 -5.16
C LYS A 69 -3.62 9.58 -4.72
N ALA A 70 -4.53 9.09 -3.87
CA ALA A 70 -5.62 9.88 -3.33
C ALA A 70 -5.09 11.09 -2.57
N TRP A 71 -4.08 10.88 -1.73
CA TRP A 71 -3.45 11.94 -0.98
C TRP A 71 -2.74 12.96 -1.89
N LEU A 72 -1.93 12.51 -2.85
CA LEU A 72 -1.27 13.37 -3.85
C LEU A 72 -2.27 14.23 -4.63
N ASN A 73 -3.40 13.66 -5.04
CA ASN A 73 -4.43 14.38 -5.78
C ASN A 73 -5.11 15.47 -4.95
N THR A 74 -5.08 15.37 -3.63
CA THR A 74 -5.64 16.37 -2.71
C THR A 74 -4.60 17.35 -2.16
N SER A 75 -3.31 17.09 -2.34
CA SER A 75 -2.25 17.94 -1.82
C SER A 75 -2.12 19.22 -2.65
N THR A 76 -2.14 20.36 -1.97
CA THR A 76 -1.86 21.68 -2.54
C THR A 76 -0.49 22.21 -2.13
N GLY A 77 0.30 21.41 -1.39
CA GLY A 77 1.60 21.79 -0.85
C GLY A 77 2.75 21.68 -1.86
N GLY A 78 3.89 22.32 -1.54
CA GLY A 78 5.14 22.13 -2.27
C GLY A 78 5.73 20.74 -2.08
N VAL A 79 6.66 20.35 -2.95
CA VAL A 79 7.31 19.02 -2.93
C VAL A 79 8.01 18.74 -1.60
N ASP A 80 8.59 19.77 -0.98
CA ASP A 80 9.21 19.73 0.35
C ASP A 80 8.21 19.35 1.46
N THR A 81 7.03 19.98 1.49
CA THR A 81 5.97 19.65 2.46
C THR A 81 5.37 18.27 2.25
N LEU A 82 5.42 17.79 1.00
CA LEU A 82 4.93 16.48 0.60
C LEU A 82 5.80 15.36 1.17
N PHE A 83 7.12 15.48 1.09
CA PHE A 83 8.04 14.47 1.62
C PHE A 83 7.95 14.34 3.14
N LEU A 84 7.86 15.47 3.86
CA LEU A 84 7.69 15.47 5.32
C LEU A 84 6.40 14.77 5.74
N SER A 85 5.29 15.10 5.10
CA SER A 85 3.99 14.47 5.41
C SER A 85 3.97 12.96 5.09
N TRP A 86 4.69 12.54 4.05
CA TRP A 86 4.85 11.12 3.73
C TRP A 86 5.72 10.38 4.75
N HIS A 87 6.83 11.00 5.18
CA HIS A 87 7.66 10.48 6.27
C HIS A 87 6.83 10.27 7.54
N ASP A 88 6.03 11.27 7.94
CA ASP A 88 5.12 11.17 9.08
C ASP A 88 4.10 10.03 8.93
N SER A 89 3.59 9.81 7.72
CA SER A 89 2.68 8.70 7.43
C SER A 89 3.34 7.34 7.62
N ILE A 90 4.59 7.17 7.18
CA ILE A 90 5.38 5.96 7.44
C ILE A 90 5.60 5.79 8.95
N GLY A 91 5.95 6.87 9.66
CA GLY A 91 6.08 6.86 11.11
C GLY A 91 4.79 6.39 11.80
N GLY A 92 3.63 6.86 11.33
CA GLY A 92 2.32 6.40 11.78
C GLY A 92 2.09 4.89 11.57
N GLN A 93 2.44 4.35 10.40
CA GLN A 93 2.34 2.92 10.11
C GLN A 93 3.22 2.08 11.05
N VAL A 94 4.43 2.56 11.36
CA VAL A 94 5.32 1.88 12.32
C VAL A 94 4.72 1.86 13.73
N ILE A 95 4.11 2.97 14.18
CA ILE A 95 3.41 3.05 15.46
C ILE A 95 2.25 2.05 15.50
N GLU A 96 1.48 1.96 14.42
CA GLU A 96 0.35 1.03 14.30
C GLU A 96 0.82 -0.43 14.40
N ILE A 97 1.88 -0.80 13.67
CA ILE A 97 2.49 -2.14 13.75
C ILE A 97 2.92 -2.44 15.19
N ARG A 98 3.62 -1.52 15.87
CA ARG A 98 4.05 -1.70 17.26
C ARG A 98 2.86 -1.92 18.20
N LYS A 99 1.78 -1.15 18.01
CA LYS A 99 0.54 -1.31 18.77
C LYS A 99 -0.11 -2.68 18.54
N GLU A 100 -0.11 -3.18 17.31
CA GLU A 100 -0.63 -4.52 16.98
C GLU A 100 0.23 -5.64 17.58
N LEU A 101 1.56 -5.49 17.56
CA LEU A 101 2.47 -6.45 18.19
C LEU A 101 2.28 -6.49 19.70
N GLU A 102 2.16 -5.34 20.36
CA GLU A 102 1.86 -5.26 21.79
C GLU A 102 0.48 -5.86 22.12
N THR A 103 -0.49 -5.65 21.23
CA THR A 103 -1.79 -6.31 21.31
C THR A 103 -1.66 -7.83 21.25
N CYS A 104 -0.76 -8.36 20.40
CA CYS A 104 -0.49 -9.80 20.32
C CYS A 104 0.15 -10.36 21.60
N ARG A 105 0.97 -9.57 22.29
CA ARG A 105 1.62 -9.96 23.55
C ARG A 105 0.64 -9.97 24.73
N THR A 106 -0.28 -9.00 24.75
CA THR A 106 -1.17 -8.77 25.90
C THR A 106 -2.50 -9.51 25.81
N LYS A 107 -3.07 -9.67 24.60
CA LYS A 107 -4.38 -10.32 24.46
C LYS A 107 -4.26 -11.84 24.39
N THR A 108 -5.22 -12.50 25.01
CA THR A 108 -5.40 -13.95 24.94
C THR A 108 -6.34 -14.29 23.77
N PHE A 109 -5.90 -15.19 22.88
CA PHE A 109 -6.77 -15.74 21.83
C PHE A 109 -7.85 -16.63 22.45
N LYS A 110 -9.12 -16.22 22.32
CA LYS A 110 -10.25 -16.84 23.03
C LYS A 110 -10.63 -18.24 22.52
N GLY A 111 -10.24 -18.61 21.29
CA GLY A 111 -10.61 -19.90 20.69
C GLY A 111 -9.69 -21.06 21.03
N ALA A 112 -8.54 -20.82 21.68
CA ALA A 112 -7.46 -21.79 21.82
C ALA A 112 -7.06 -22.01 23.29
N TYR A 113 -8.04 -22.25 24.15
CA TYR A 113 -7.77 -22.74 25.50
C TYR A 113 -7.55 -24.24 25.46
N GLY A 114 -6.46 -24.72 26.04
CA GLY A 114 -6.10 -26.13 26.06
C GLY A 114 -5.01 -26.50 25.04
N PRO A 115 -4.56 -27.76 25.08
CA PRO A 115 -3.72 -28.33 24.04
C PRO A 115 -4.39 -28.19 22.66
N PRO A 116 -3.61 -27.92 21.59
CA PRO A 116 -2.15 -27.86 21.56
C PRO A 116 -1.56 -26.44 21.67
N TYR A 117 -2.35 -25.41 22.01
CA TYR A 117 -1.97 -24.01 21.79
C TYR A 117 -1.45 -23.27 23.03
N ASP A 118 -1.73 -23.79 24.23
CA ASP A 118 -1.53 -23.05 25.48
C ASP A 118 -0.10 -22.51 25.67
N VAL A 119 0.91 -23.26 25.24
CA VAL A 119 2.34 -22.95 25.44
C VAL A 119 2.85 -21.84 24.50
N ILE A 120 2.34 -21.76 23.27
CA ILE A 120 2.80 -20.76 22.28
C ILE A 120 2.05 -19.43 22.36
N ARG A 121 1.03 -19.34 23.22
CA ARG A 121 0.25 -18.13 23.43
C ARG A 121 1.11 -16.99 23.97
N GLY A 122 0.88 -15.78 23.46
CA GLY A 122 1.65 -14.58 23.84
C GLY A 122 3.08 -14.52 23.29
N SER A 123 3.58 -15.63 22.74
CA SER A 123 4.91 -15.72 22.09
C SER A 123 4.83 -15.81 20.57
N VAL A 124 3.61 -15.94 20.04
CA VAL A 124 3.29 -16.07 18.62
C VAL A 124 2.17 -15.09 18.29
N SER A 125 2.16 -14.54 17.07
CA SER A 125 1.15 -13.58 16.66
C SER A 125 -0.27 -14.15 16.76
N LEU A 126 -1.23 -13.30 17.12
CA LEU A 126 -2.64 -13.70 17.21
C LEU A 126 -3.18 -14.20 15.86
N TYR A 127 -2.69 -13.61 14.76
CA TYR A 127 -3.08 -14.02 13.42
C TYR A 127 -2.61 -15.44 13.07
N ALA A 128 -1.39 -15.84 13.48
CA ALA A 128 -0.94 -17.22 13.32
C ALA A 128 -1.80 -18.21 14.10
N LEU A 129 -2.16 -17.87 15.34
CA LEU A 129 -3.06 -18.69 16.16
C LEU A 129 -4.44 -18.82 15.53
N GLU A 130 -4.98 -17.76 14.94
CA GLU A 130 -6.25 -17.77 14.21
C GLU A 130 -6.18 -18.69 12.98
N LEU A 131 -5.13 -18.57 12.17
CA LEU A 131 -4.91 -19.44 11.01
C LEU A 131 -4.83 -20.91 11.42
N MET A 132 -4.04 -21.23 12.46
CA MET A 132 -3.94 -22.59 13.00
C MET A 132 -5.28 -23.07 13.56
N PHE A 133 -6.04 -22.22 14.24
CA PHE A 133 -7.35 -22.57 14.79
C PHE A 133 -8.35 -22.91 13.68
N VAL A 134 -8.39 -22.12 12.61
CA VAL A 134 -9.23 -22.37 11.43
C VAL A 134 -8.82 -23.67 10.74
N GLU A 135 -7.52 -23.84 10.49
CA GLU A 135 -6.97 -25.06 9.89
C GLU A 135 -7.29 -26.30 10.72
N GLY A 136 -7.18 -26.20 12.04
CA GLY A 136 -7.44 -27.28 12.99
C GLY A 136 -8.90 -27.70 13.10
N LYS A 137 -9.83 -27.06 12.38
CA LYS A 137 -11.22 -27.52 12.22
C LYS A 137 -11.36 -28.56 11.10
N LYS A 138 -10.44 -28.61 10.14
CA LYS A 138 -10.41 -29.62 9.08
C LYS A 138 -10.06 -30.97 9.69
N THR A 139 -10.58 -32.04 9.11
CA THR A 139 -10.15 -33.41 9.41
C THR A 139 -8.78 -33.70 8.78
N PRO A 140 -8.00 -34.65 9.30
CA PRO A 140 -6.74 -35.06 8.68
C PRO A 140 -6.89 -35.52 7.22
N SER A 141 -8.03 -36.09 6.85
CA SER A 141 -8.33 -36.50 5.46
C SER A 141 -8.56 -35.33 4.50
N GLU A 142 -8.96 -34.18 5.01
CA GLU A 142 -9.17 -32.94 4.22
C GLU A 142 -7.88 -32.10 4.14
N CYS A 143 -6.79 -32.55 4.75
CA CYS A 143 -5.57 -31.78 4.87
C CYS A 143 -4.67 -31.92 3.64
N ASP A 144 -4.49 -30.84 2.89
CA ASP A 144 -3.54 -30.72 1.77
C ASP A 144 -2.11 -30.31 2.21
N CYS A 145 -1.94 -30.04 3.51
CA CYS A 145 -0.71 -29.52 4.14
C CYS A 145 -0.17 -28.21 3.53
N VAL A 146 -1.00 -27.46 2.79
CA VAL A 146 -0.57 -26.24 2.10
C VAL A 146 -0.12 -25.17 3.09
N ILE A 147 -0.83 -24.99 4.20
CA ILE A 147 -0.46 -24.00 5.23
C ILE A 147 0.93 -24.26 5.83
N GLY A 148 1.35 -25.52 5.89
CA GLY A 148 2.68 -25.91 6.33
C GLY A 148 3.76 -25.43 5.37
N ARG A 149 3.54 -25.57 4.06
CA ARG A 149 4.50 -25.12 3.03
C ARG A 149 4.51 -23.60 2.87
N THR A 150 3.32 -23.00 2.84
CA THR A 150 3.13 -21.59 2.47
C THR A 150 3.34 -20.63 3.64
N HIS A 151 2.93 -21.02 4.84
CA HIS A 151 3.02 -20.18 6.04
C HIS A 151 4.01 -20.73 7.05
N GLY A 152 4.49 -21.98 6.93
CA GLY A 152 5.35 -22.58 7.96
C GLY A 152 4.63 -22.76 9.29
N LEU A 153 3.32 -22.97 9.25
CA LEU A 153 2.46 -23.25 10.40
C LEU A 153 2.03 -24.73 10.41
N PRO A 154 1.79 -25.34 11.58
CA PRO A 154 1.22 -26.68 11.66
C PRO A 154 -0.08 -26.80 10.84
N CYS A 155 -0.13 -27.77 9.92
CA CYS A 155 -1.33 -28.09 9.17
C CYS A 155 -2.31 -28.94 9.99
N SER A 156 -3.51 -29.18 9.45
CA SER A 156 -4.55 -29.96 10.12
C SER A 156 -4.06 -31.36 10.57
N CYS A 157 -3.27 -32.08 9.77
CA CYS A 157 -2.70 -33.37 10.18
C CYS A 157 -1.93 -33.27 11.50
N ARG A 158 -1.04 -32.27 11.61
CA ARG A 158 -0.19 -32.09 12.79
C ARG A 158 -0.98 -31.57 13.97
N ILE A 159 -1.92 -30.65 13.74
CA ILE A 159 -2.80 -30.12 14.79
C ILE A 159 -3.63 -31.23 15.42
N ASN A 160 -4.29 -32.06 14.60
CA ASN A 160 -5.12 -33.15 15.10
C ASN A 160 -4.32 -34.25 15.78
N SER A 161 -3.09 -34.53 15.30
CA SER A 161 -2.17 -35.43 15.99
C SER A 161 -1.82 -34.94 17.40
N PHE A 162 -1.47 -33.66 17.57
CA PHE A 162 -1.17 -33.09 18.88
C PHE A 162 -2.41 -33.04 19.79
N LYS A 163 -3.58 -32.70 19.24
CA LYS A 163 -4.86 -32.76 19.97
C LYS A 163 -5.13 -34.17 20.51
N GLY A 164 -4.96 -35.20 19.68
CA GLY A 164 -5.19 -36.59 20.06
C GLY A 164 -4.22 -37.11 21.11
N ALA A 165 -2.97 -36.63 21.09
CA ALA A 165 -1.95 -36.97 22.09
C ALA A 165 -2.08 -36.16 23.39
N GLY A 166 -2.82 -35.05 23.39
CA GLY A 166 -2.82 -34.07 24.49
C GLY A 166 -1.52 -33.25 24.58
N ASP A 167 -0.75 -33.20 23.49
CA ASP A 167 0.54 -32.52 23.42
C ASP A 167 0.40 -31.04 23.07
N HIS A 168 1.48 -30.29 23.30
CA HIS A 168 1.53 -28.85 23.10
C HIS A 168 2.54 -28.46 22.01
N PHE A 169 2.16 -27.49 21.18
CA PHE A 169 3.11 -26.86 20.28
C PHE A 169 4.17 -26.10 21.06
N GLN A 170 5.38 -26.07 20.50
CA GLN A 170 6.50 -25.24 20.93
C GLN A 170 6.75 -24.21 19.83
N ILE A 171 7.40 -23.09 20.18
CA ILE A 171 7.73 -22.04 19.19
C ILE A 171 8.54 -22.60 18.02
N THR A 172 9.42 -23.57 18.28
CA THR A 172 10.25 -24.26 17.27
C THR A 172 9.45 -25.07 16.25
N HIS A 173 8.15 -25.33 16.50
CA HIS A 173 7.28 -26.01 15.54
C HIS A 173 6.71 -25.07 14.48
N LEU A 174 6.95 -23.75 14.59
CA LEU A 174 6.45 -22.71 13.69
C LEU A 174 7.63 -21.98 13.04
N ALA A 175 7.40 -21.40 11.86
CA ALA A 175 8.38 -20.50 11.25
C ALA A 175 8.66 -19.29 12.16
N PRO A 176 9.93 -18.87 12.33
CA PRO A 176 10.32 -17.75 13.21
C PRO A 176 9.60 -16.43 12.92
N PHE A 177 9.14 -16.24 11.69
CA PHE A 177 8.32 -15.09 11.28
C PHE A 177 7.14 -14.87 12.24
N TRP A 178 6.46 -15.94 12.66
CA TRP A 178 5.26 -15.83 13.51
C TRP A 178 5.54 -15.56 14.98
N SER A 179 6.75 -15.86 15.44
CA SER A 179 7.19 -15.62 16.82
C SER A 179 7.97 -14.32 17.00
N THR A 180 8.20 -13.58 15.91
CA THR A 180 8.91 -12.29 15.96
C THR A 180 7.92 -11.18 16.34
N LEU A 181 7.63 -11.06 17.63
CA LEU A 181 6.76 -10.01 18.21
C LEU A 181 7.53 -8.79 18.72
N ASP A 182 8.66 -8.50 18.09
CA ASP A 182 9.51 -7.36 18.41
C ASP A 182 9.98 -6.67 17.14
N TYR A 183 9.79 -5.36 17.07
CA TYR A 183 10.21 -4.47 15.99
C TYR A 183 11.07 -3.31 16.53
N ALA A 184 11.68 -3.48 17.70
CA ALA A 184 12.50 -2.44 18.33
C ALA A 184 13.78 -2.14 17.52
N ASN A 185 14.33 -3.14 16.81
CA ASN A 185 15.53 -2.98 15.99
C ASN A 185 15.51 -3.91 14.77
N PRO A 186 14.84 -3.52 13.66
CA PRO A 186 14.90 -4.26 12.41
C PRO A 186 16.36 -4.45 12.00
N HIS A 187 16.74 -5.66 11.57
CA HIS A 187 18.14 -5.97 11.21
C HIS A 187 18.68 -5.06 10.09
N ASP A 188 17.78 -4.49 9.29
CA ASP A 188 18.02 -3.54 8.20
C ASP A 188 17.91 -2.06 8.61
N ALA A 189 17.49 -1.73 9.84
CA ALA A 189 17.34 -0.34 10.29
C ALA A 189 18.64 0.47 10.20
N ARG A 190 19.79 -0.18 10.44
CA ARG A 190 21.13 0.44 10.29
C ARG A 190 21.44 0.90 8.86
N ARG A 191 20.71 0.44 7.84
CA ARG A 191 20.90 0.87 6.44
C ARG A 191 20.21 2.19 6.13
N PHE A 192 19.34 2.66 7.02
CA PHE A 192 18.51 3.84 6.85
C PHE A 192 18.63 4.76 8.07
N GLU A 193 19.85 4.90 8.61
CA GLU A 193 20.11 5.88 9.67
C GLU A 193 19.69 7.26 9.16
N ASP A 194 18.71 7.82 9.86
CA ASP A 194 18.20 9.16 9.63
C ASP A 194 19.27 10.17 10.08
N ASN A 195 19.97 10.75 9.11
CA ASN A 195 20.99 11.76 9.35
C ASN A 195 20.39 13.16 9.58
N ASP A 196 19.07 13.33 9.63
CA ASP A 196 18.44 14.64 9.76
C ASP A 196 18.95 15.43 10.97
N ALA A 197 19.18 14.75 12.10
CA ALA A 197 19.76 15.37 13.30
C ALA A 197 21.21 15.83 13.09
N ASN A 198 22.01 15.03 12.37
CA ASN A 198 23.39 15.35 12.02
C ASN A 198 23.46 16.48 10.98
N ASP A 199 22.58 16.46 9.98
CA ASP A 199 22.51 17.46 8.92
C ASP A 199 22.02 18.81 9.46
N LEU A 200 21.06 18.81 10.38
CA LEU A 200 20.61 20.02 11.08
C LEU A 200 21.72 20.61 11.96
N GLN A 201 22.47 19.75 12.66
CA GLN A 201 23.63 20.17 13.45
C GLN A 201 24.72 20.80 12.56
N ILE A 202 25.06 20.15 11.45
CA ILE A 202 26.02 20.66 10.45
C ILE A 202 25.54 22.02 9.89
N TYR A 203 24.25 22.15 9.58
CA TYR A 203 23.69 23.40 9.09
C TYR A 203 23.83 24.54 10.13
N HIS A 204 23.50 24.28 11.40
CA HIS A 204 23.67 25.27 12.46
C HIS A 204 25.14 25.70 12.63
N GLU A 205 26.07 24.76 12.57
CA GLU A 205 27.51 25.04 12.63
C GLU A 205 27.98 25.88 11.44
N LEU A 206 27.50 25.56 10.24
CA LEU A 206 27.79 26.32 9.03
C LEU A 206 27.28 27.76 9.12
N VAL A 207 26.04 27.95 9.59
CA VAL A 207 25.46 29.29 9.81
C VAL A 207 26.28 30.08 10.84
N ALA A 208 26.68 29.44 11.95
CA ALA A 208 27.52 30.07 12.96
C ALA A 208 28.90 30.47 12.42
N GLU A 209 29.53 29.63 11.59
CA GLU A 209 30.79 29.92 10.89
C GLU A 209 30.65 31.11 9.93
N VAL A 210 29.58 31.15 9.13
CA VAL A 210 29.32 32.26 8.19
C VAL A 210 29.13 33.58 8.96
N CYS A 211 28.42 33.55 10.09
CA CYS A 211 28.27 34.72 10.97
C CYS A 211 29.60 35.20 11.55
N ARG A 212 30.48 34.28 11.99
CA ARG A 212 31.83 34.62 12.50
C ARG A 212 32.72 35.29 11.46
N ARG A 213 32.56 34.97 10.17
CA ARG A 213 33.31 35.58 9.06
C ARG A 213 32.88 37.02 8.72
N GLY A 214 31.79 37.49 9.32
CA GLY A 214 31.37 38.88 9.26
C GLY A 214 30.40 39.24 8.13
N PRO A 215 29.99 40.52 8.03
CA PRO A 215 28.81 40.94 7.28
C PRO A 215 28.85 40.65 5.78
N SER A 216 30.03 40.65 5.16
CA SER A 216 30.18 40.37 3.74
C SER A 216 29.94 38.90 3.40
N ALA A 217 30.39 37.98 4.26
CA ALA A 217 30.13 36.54 4.10
C ALA A 217 28.63 36.24 4.27
N VAL A 218 27.99 36.85 5.27
CA VAL A 218 26.54 36.73 5.50
C VAL A 218 25.74 37.21 4.29
N ARG A 219 26.10 38.37 3.71
CA ARG A 219 25.43 38.88 2.49
C ARG A 219 25.58 37.93 1.31
N ALA A 220 26.79 37.40 1.08
CA ALA A 220 27.04 36.46 0.00
C ALA A 220 26.24 35.15 0.17
N ALA A 221 26.24 34.58 1.38
CA ALA A 221 25.45 33.39 1.70
C ALA A 221 23.94 33.63 1.56
N LYS A 222 23.44 34.77 2.05
CA LYS A 222 22.04 35.17 1.88
C LYS A 222 21.65 35.21 0.40
N VAL A 223 22.43 35.88 -0.45
CA VAL A 223 22.13 35.98 -1.90
C VAL A 223 22.11 34.60 -2.53
N ALA A 224 23.10 33.76 -2.23
CA ALA A 224 23.17 32.40 -2.77
C ALA A 224 21.99 31.52 -2.33
N LEU A 225 21.58 31.59 -1.05
CA LEU A 225 20.44 30.83 -0.54
C LEU A 225 19.10 31.34 -1.09
N MET A 226 18.90 32.65 -1.12
CA MET A 226 17.67 33.26 -1.66
C MET A 226 17.47 32.90 -3.14
N SER A 227 18.52 32.96 -3.96
CA SER A 227 18.48 32.56 -5.38
C SER A 227 18.05 31.10 -5.58
N LYS A 228 18.35 30.21 -4.62
CA LYS A 228 18.00 28.78 -4.69
C LYS A 228 16.65 28.45 -4.09
N LEU A 229 16.27 29.12 -3.00
CA LEU A 229 15.04 28.84 -2.26
C LEU A 229 13.83 29.61 -2.82
N TYR A 230 14.05 30.80 -3.39
CA TYR A 230 13.01 31.69 -3.90
C TYR A 230 13.38 32.26 -5.28
N PRO A 231 13.55 31.43 -6.31
CA PRO A 231 13.95 31.86 -7.65
C PRO A 231 12.95 32.86 -8.28
N GLU A 232 11.69 32.84 -7.89
CA GLU A 232 10.64 33.77 -8.33
C GLU A 232 10.82 35.21 -7.80
N GLU A 233 11.60 35.41 -6.75
CA GLU A 233 11.93 36.74 -6.22
C GLU A 233 13.15 37.36 -6.93
N GLU A 234 13.87 36.57 -7.73
CA GLU A 234 15.06 36.98 -8.47
C GLU A 234 14.67 37.84 -9.69
N GLY A 235 14.47 39.14 -9.44
CA GLY A 235 14.10 40.12 -10.49
C GLY A 235 12.86 40.96 -10.19
N LEU A 236 12.22 40.78 -9.04
CA LEU A 236 11.15 41.67 -8.57
C LEU A 236 11.74 43.05 -8.25
N ARG A 237 11.66 43.97 -9.21
CA ARG A 237 11.86 45.40 -8.97
C ARG A 237 10.57 46.00 -8.42
N GLU A 238 10.70 46.91 -7.46
CA GLU A 238 9.59 47.72 -6.97
C GLU A 238 8.79 48.27 -8.16
N PRO A 239 7.47 48.02 -8.24
CA PRO A 239 6.67 48.53 -9.34
C PRO A 239 6.76 50.05 -9.34
N ARG A 240 7.05 50.65 -10.50
CA ARG A 240 7.03 52.11 -10.62
C ARG A 240 5.69 52.63 -10.11
N VAL A 241 5.73 53.52 -9.12
CA VAL A 241 4.54 54.14 -8.52
C VAL A 241 3.70 54.74 -9.64
N SER A 242 2.55 54.13 -9.92
CA SER A 242 1.60 54.62 -10.91
C SER A 242 0.92 55.86 -10.36
N THR A 243 1.20 57.02 -10.94
CA THR A 243 0.53 58.30 -10.61
C THR A 243 -0.94 58.36 -11.06
N LYS A 244 -1.45 57.29 -11.70
CA LYS A 244 -2.86 57.17 -12.06
C LYS A 244 -3.59 56.37 -10.99
N ALA A 245 -4.47 57.03 -10.24
CA ALA A 245 -5.45 56.38 -9.38
C ALA A 245 -6.37 55.51 -10.26
N LYS A 246 -6.10 54.19 -10.30
CA LYS A 246 -7.01 53.23 -10.92
C LYS A 246 -8.18 53.01 -9.96
N GLY A 247 -9.29 53.67 -10.25
CA GLY A 247 -10.58 53.34 -9.63
C GLY A 247 -10.92 51.86 -9.79
N ARG A 248 -11.70 51.35 -8.84
CA ARG A 248 -12.13 49.95 -8.69
C ARG A 248 -12.92 49.47 -9.91
N PRO A 249 -12.46 48.44 -10.65
CA PRO A 249 -13.32 47.74 -11.60
C PRO A 249 -14.43 46.99 -10.83
N PRO A 250 -15.67 46.94 -11.35
CA PRO A 250 -16.74 46.24 -10.67
C PRO A 250 -16.47 44.74 -10.64
N LYS A 251 -16.76 44.17 -9.48
CA LYS A 251 -16.56 42.79 -9.02
C LYS A 251 -17.01 41.75 -10.06
N ARG A 252 -16.11 40.85 -10.47
CA ARG A 252 -16.40 39.48 -10.94
C ARG A 252 -15.34 38.56 -10.32
N GLU A 253 -15.72 37.91 -9.22
CA GLU A 253 -16.05 36.48 -9.16
C GLU A 253 -14.78 35.64 -9.00
N ASN A 254 -14.57 35.18 -7.76
CA ASN A 254 -13.54 34.22 -7.36
C ASN A 254 -13.87 32.82 -7.93
N ALA A 255 -14.10 32.71 -9.24
CA ALA A 255 -14.29 31.44 -9.89
C ALA A 255 -12.90 30.86 -10.18
N ARG A 256 -12.55 29.79 -9.47
CA ARG A 256 -11.40 28.95 -9.76
C ARG A 256 -11.55 28.39 -11.17
N ASP A 257 -10.48 28.43 -11.95
CA ASP A 257 -10.46 27.86 -13.29
C ASP A 257 -10.53 26.31 -13.18
N PRO A 258 -11.53 25.65 -13.80
CA PRO A 258 -11.68 24.21 -13.69
C PRO A 258 -10.52 23.45 -14.34
N SER A 259 -10.17 22.32 -13.76
CA SER A 259 -9.12 21.44 -14.30
C SER A 259 -9.61 20.63 -15.50
N TRP A 260 -8.67 20.10 -16.29
CA TRP A 260 -8.98 19.26 -17.47
C TRP A 260 -9.91 18.09 -17.18
N HIS A 261 -9.80 17.47 -15.99
CA HIS A 261 -10.65 16.36 -15.58
C HIS A 261 -12.12 16.77 -15.38
N GLU A 262 -12.37 17.98 -14.88
CA GLU A 262 -13.72 18.52 -14.69
C GLU A 262 -14.38 18.81 -16.04
N HIS A 263 -13.62 19.26 -17.03
CA HIS A 263 -14.10 19.39 -18.41
C HIS A 263 -14.44 18.04 -19.06
N ALA A 264 -13.67 16.98 -18.78
CA ALA A 264 -13.92 15.64 -19.29
C ALA A 264 -15.18 15.01 -18.66
N ALA A 265 -15.39 15.18 -17.36
CA ALA A 265 -16.58 14.70 -16.66
C ALA A 265 -17.86 15.41 -17.12
N ALA A 266 -17.81 16.73 -17.32
CA ALA A 266 -18.94 17.52 -17.84
C ALA A 266 -19.35 17.09 -19.27
N ARG A 267 -18.39 16.65 -20.09
CA ARG A 267 -18.66 16.09 -21.43
C ARG A 267 -19.37 14.74 -21.39
N GLN A 268 -19.12 13.91 -20.38
CA GLN A 268 -19.78 12.61 -20.21
C GLN A 268 -21.23 12.76 -19.70
N GLY A 269 -21.48 13.69 -18.77
CA GLY A 269 -22.83 13.97 -18.25
C GLY A 269 -23.82 14.47 -19.32
N ARG A 270 -23.34 15.25 -20.31
CA ARG A 270 -24.16 15.73 -21.43
C ARG A 270 -24.56 14.65 -22.44
N ARG A 271 -23.89 13.50 -22.45
CA ARG A 271 -24.19 12.40 -23.39
C ARG A 271 -25.30 11.48 -22.87
N SER A 272 -25.54 11.47 -21.56
CA SER A 272 -26.60 10.68 -20.90
C SER A 272 -28.01 11.26 -21.12
N THR A 273 -28.15 12.57 -21.29
CA THR A 273 -29.45 13.25 -21.39
C THR A 273 -30.09 13.23 -22.78
N ARG A 274 -29.39 12.73 -23.82
CA ARG A 274 -29.89 12.74 -25.22
C ARG A 274 -30.59 11.43 -25.66
N ARG A 275 -30.77 10.46 -24.77
CA ARG A 275 -31.44 9.18 -25.09
C ARG A 275 -32.61 8.93 -24.13
N LYS A 276 -33.75 9.59 -24.37
CA LYS A 276 -35.12 9.14 -24.04
C LYS A 276 -36.12 10.24 -24.39
N THR A 277 -36.71 10.15 -25.58
CA THR A 277 -38.11 10.55 -25.88
C THR A 277 -38.42 10.09 -27.31
N SER A 278 -39.08 8.94 -27.45
CA SER A 278 -39.88 8.60 -28.62
C SER A 278 -41.06 7.76 -28.14
N THR A 279 -42.20 8.41 -27.90
CA THR A 279 -43.51 7.76 -27.79
C THR A 279 -44.55 8.72 -28.36
N SER A 280 -44.97 8.34 -29.58
CA SER A 280 -46.28 8.39 -30.22
C SER A 280 -47.37 9.33 -29.68
N ASP A 281 -47.84 10.20 -30.56
CA ASP A 281 -49.12 10.91 -30.49
C ASP A 281 -50.28 9.96 -30.80
N ASP A 282 -51.31 9.97 -29.96
CA ASP A 282 -52.66 9.49 -30.28
C ASP A 282 -53.60 10.71 -30.27
N THR A 283 -54.34 10.92 -31.37
CA THR A 283 -55.54 11.75 -31.40
C THR A 283 -56.71 10.96 -31.97
N VAL A 284 -57.77 10.94 -31.17
CA VAL A 284 -59.10 10.32 -31.20
C VAL A 284 -59.89 10.53 -32.51
N LEU A 285 -60.69 9.55 -32.97
CA LEU A 285 -62.17 9.62 -33.12
C LEU A 285 -62.81 8.46 -33.90
N TYR A 286 -63.90 7.95 -33.28
CA TYR A 286 -64.92 6.95 -33.67
C TYR A 286 -64.53 5.47 -33.76
#